data_AF-A0ABD3WLX9-F1
#
_entry.id   AF-A0ABD3WLX9-F1
#
_cell.length_a   1.000
_cell.length_b   1.000
_cell.length_c   1.000
_cell.angle_alpha   90.00
_cell.angle_beta   90.00
_cell.angle_gamma   90.00
#
_symmetry.space_group_name_H-M   'P 1'
#
loop_
_entity.id
_entity.type
_entity.pdbx_description
1 polymer ?
#
loop_
_entity_poly.entity_id
_entity_poly.type
_entity_poly.pdbx_seq_one_letter_code
_entity_poly.pdbx_strand_id
1 'polypeptide(L)'
;MEFALMIEHALYSLTAVRLLLSLVHEANQEKINKMSCTEDLVSCAHSVERLFTLIVSHKADFGKVSVYVIADYVTEVQQVTLLPAVKKALVPAIYQLLDICDQHAVSLLHTVLSQGVRDVFKMLYADYKKYHKYTGKI
;
A
#
# COMPACT_ATOMS: atom_id res chain seq x y z
N MET A 1 -4.14 26.62 12.94
CA MET A 1 -4.31 26.29 11.50
C MET A 1 -3.65 24.96 11.15
N GLU A 2 -2.44 24.66 11.65
CA GLU A 2 -1.76 23.36 11.45
C GLU A 2 -2.50 22.14 12.02
N PHE A 3 -3.18 22.27 13.17
CA PHE A 3 -3.95 21.15 13.75
C PHE A 3 -5.17 20.74 12.91
N ALA A 4 -5.79 21.67 12.18
CA ALA A 4 -6.95 21.38 11.33
C ALA A 4 -6.53 20.62 10.06
N LEU A 5 -5.44 21.06 9.42
CA LEU A 5 -4.80 20.33 8.32
C LEU A 5 -4.34 18.94 8.76
N MET A 6 -3.74 18.80 9.94
CA MET A 6 -3.31 17.50 10.46
C MET A 6 -4.49 16.52 10.64
N ILE A 7 -5.65 17.00 11.10
CA ILE A 7 -6.86 16.18 11.22
C ILE A 7 -7.44 15.84 9.83
N GLU A 8 -7.43 16.78 8.89
CA GLU A 8 -7.91 16.54 7.52
C GLU A 8 -7.04 15.52 6.78
N HIS A 9 -5.71 15.65 6.83
CA HIS A 9 -4.76 14.67 6.29
C HIS A 9 -4.88 13.31 6.98
N ALA A 10 -5.10 13.27 8.30
CA ALA A 10 -5.35 12.04 9.04
C ALA A 10 -6.68 11.38 8.63
N LEU A 11 -7.72 12.16 8.35
CA LEU A 11 -9.03 11.66 7.92
C LEU A 11 -8.99 11.08 6.49
N TYR A 12 -8.29 11.75 5.55
CA TYR A 12 -8.06 11.23 4.20
C TYR A 12 -7.17 9.97 4.23
N SER A 13 -6.12 9.98 5.05
CA SER A 13 -5.30 8.79 5.32
C SER A 13 -6.15 7.63 5.83
N LEU A 14 -6.99 7.85 6.84
CA LEU A 14 -7.83 6.80 7.42
C LEU A 14 -8.81 6.22 6.39
N THR A 15 -9.40 7.06 5.55
CA THR A 15 -10.41 6.60 4.58
C THR A 15 -9.78 5.80 3.45
N ALA A 16 -8.63 6.25 2.94
CA ALA A 16 -7.86 5.53 1.91
C ALA A 16 -7.32 4.19 2.44
N VAL A 17 -6.79 4.20 3.67
CA VAL A 17 -6.32 2.98 4.35
C VAL A 17 -7.47 2.01 4.56
N ARG A 18 -8.62 2.47 5.10
CA ARG A 18 -9.78 1.60 5.32
C ARG A 18 -10.32 0.98 4.03
N LEU A 19 -10.32 1.71 2.92
CA LEU A 19 -10.71 1.16 1.61
C LEU A 19 -9.72 0.08 1.15
N LEU A 20 -8.42 0.35 1.25
CA LEU A 20 -7.37 -0.62 0.90
C LEU A 20 -7.45 -1.88 1.77
N LEU A 21 -7.59 -1.73 3.09
CA LEU A 21 -7.71 -2.83 4.04
C LEU A 21 -8.97 -3.67 3.76
N SER A 22 -10.11 -3.02 3.54
CA SER A 22 -11.37 -3.72 3.21
C SER A 22 -11.23 -4.54 1.92
N LEU A 23 -10.53 -3.98 0.92
CA LEU A 23 -10.30 -4.66 -0.35
C LEU A 23 -9.33 -5.83 -0.21
N VAL A 24 -8.26 -5.69 0.56
CA VAL A 24 -7.32 -6.78 0.84
C VAL A 24 -8.02 -7.92 1.59
N HIS A 25 -8.87 -7.59 2.56
CA HIS A 25 -9.63 -8.57 3.33
C HIS A 25 -10.69 -9.31 2.50
N GLU A 26 -11.36 -8.62 1.58
CA GLU A 26 -12.36 -9.22 0.68
C GLU A 26 -11.71 -9.96 -0.51
N ALA A 27 -10.50 -9.58 -0.93
CA ALA A 27 -9.75 -10.26 -1.99
C ALA A 27 -9.00 -11.52 -1.52
N ASN A 28 -9.30 -12.03 -0.31
CA ASN A 28 -8.70 -13.24 0.22
C ASN A 28 -9.15 -14.48 -0.58
N GLN A 29 -8.19 -15.17 -1.18
CA GLN A 29 -8.38 -16.32 -2.08
C GLN A 29 -9.12 -17.49 -1.41
N GLU A 30 -9.03 -17.65 -0.09
CA GLU A 30 -9.76 -18.69 0.66
C GLU A 30 -11.28 -18.43 0.77
N LYS A 31 -11.75 -17.19 0.58
CA LYS A 31 -13.19 -16.88 0.53
C LYS A 31 -13.80 -17.09 -0.86
N ILE A 32 -13.00 -17.40 -1.87
CA ILE A 32 -13.42 -17.46 -3.29
C ILE A 32 -13.79 -18.89 -3.66
N ASN A 33 -14.74 -19.44 -2.91
CA ASN A 33 -15.54 -20.58 -3.39
C ASN A 33 -17.01 -20.16 -3.61
N LYS A 34 -17.29 -18.85 -3.66
CA LYS A 34 -18.68 -18.37 -3.69
C LYS A 34 -19.02 -17.09 -4.46
N MET A 35 -18.08 -16.35 -5.06
CA MET A 35 -18.42 -15.02 -5.60
C MET A 35 -18.07 -14.83 -7.09
N SER A 36 -19.09 -14.48 -7.86
CA SER A 36 -19.06 -13.96 -9.23
C SER A 36 -18.50 -12.53 -9.35
N CYS A 37 -17.87 -11.96 -8.31
CA CYS A 37 -17.49 -10.54 -8.21
C CYS A 37 -15.97 -10.29 -8.32
N THR A 38 -15.26 -11.09 -9.12
CA THR A 38 -13.83 -10.85 -9.37
C THR A 38 -13.60 -9.52 -10.12
N GLU A 39 -14.53 -9.12 -10.99
CA GLU A 39 -14.44 -7.90 -11.81
C GLU A 39 -14.60 -6.62 -10.98
N ASP A 40 -15.51 -6.62 -10.00
CA ASP A 40 -15.74 -5.48 -9.10
C ASP A 40 -14.53 -5.23 -8.19
N LEU A 41 -13.92 -6.31 -7.69
CA LEU A 41 -12.72 -6.25 -6.86
C LEU A 41 -11.52 -5.68 -7.63
N VAL A 42 -11.35 -6.08 -8.89
CA VAL A 42 -10.30 -5.54 -9.76
C VAL A 42 -10.56 -4.07 -10.08
N SER A 43 -11.81 -3.68 -10.32
CA SER A 43 -12.20 -2.28 -10.56
C SER A 43 -11.93 -1.38 -9.36
N CYS A 44 -12.18 -1.89 -8.14
CA CYS A 44 -11.83 -1.19 -6.92
C CYS A 44 -10.30 -1.10 -6.73
N ALA A 45 -9.55 -2.15 -7.07
CA ALA A 45 -8.09 -2.12 -7.00
C ALA A 45 -7.49 -1.05 -7.93
N HIS A 46 -8.03 -0.90 -9.15
CA HIS A 46 -7.63 0.19 -10.05
C HIS A 46 -8.03 1.58 -9.54
N SER A 47 -9.14 1.69 -8.81
CA SER A 47 -9.53 2.95 -8.16
C SER A 47 -8.54 3.34 -7.06
N VAL A 48 -8.05 2.37 -6.28
CA VAL A 48 -6.99 2.55 -5.28
C VAL A 48 -5.66 2.95 -5.95
N GLU A 49 -5.30 2.31 -7.05
CA GLU A 49 -4.11 2.65 -7.83
C GLU A 49 -4.13 4.12 -8.30
N ARG A 50 -5.28 4.57 -8.86
CA ARG A 50 -5.46 5.97 -9.28
C ARG A 50 -5.41 6.94 -8.10
N LEU A 51 -6.02 6.58 -6.97
CA LEU A 51 -5.95 7.38 -5.75
C LEU A 51 -4.49 7.55 -5.29
N PHE A 52 -3.71 6.48 -5.31
CA PHE A 52 -2.31 6.52 -4.85
C PHE A 52 -1.43 7.33 -5.80
N THR A 53 -1.69 7.26 -7.11
CA THR A 53 -1.03 8.15 -8.08
C THR A 53 -1.30 9.63 -7.80
N LEU A 54 -2.53 9.99 -7.40
CA LEU A 54 -2.86 11.35 -6.98
C LEU A 54 -2.13 11.73 -5.69
N ILE A 55 -2.13 10.85 -4.67
CA ILE A 55 -1.42 11.06 -3.40
C ILE A 55 0.08 11.31 -3.63
N VAL A 56 0.69 10.54 -4.53
CA VAL A 56 2.12 10.65 -4.89
C VAL A 56 2.47 11.99 -5.52
N SER A 57 1.52 12.61 -6.22
CA SER A 57 1.68 13.95 -6.79
C SER A 57 1.78 15.05 -5.71
N HIS A 58 1.40 14.74 -4.46
CA HIS A 58 1.42 15.63 -3.30
C HIS A 58 2.41 15.15 -2.21
N LYS A 59 3.62 14.77 -2.61
CA LYS A 59 4.66 14.17 -1.73
C LYS A 59 4.89 14.91 -0.40
N ALA A 60 4.90 16.25 -0.40
CA ALA A 60 5.18 17.04 0.81
C ALA A 60 4.14 16.81 1.92
N ASP A 61 2.88 16.61 1.52
CA ASP A 61 1.76 16.45 2.44
C ASP A 61 1.55 14.98 2.84
N PHE A 62 1.89 14.04 1.94
CA PHE A 62 1.54 12.63 2.12
C PHE A 62 2.72 11.69 2.39
N GLY A 63 3.97 12.15 2.35
CA GLY A 63 5.14 11.29 2.63
C GLY A 63 5.06 10.57 3.98
N LYS A 64 4.56 11.26 5.03
CA LYS A 64 4.33 10.67 6.36
C LYS A 64 3.19 9.67 6.37
N VAL A 65 2.12 9.95 5.61
CA VAL A 65 0.94 9.09 5.49
C VAL A 65 1.28 7.78 4.79
N SER A 66 2.09 7.83 3.73
CA SER A 66 2.50 6.66 2.95
C SER A 66 3.13 5.56 3.79
N VAL A 67 3.87 5.94 4.84
CA VAL A 67 4.49 4.98 5.77
C VAL A 67 3.44 4.12 6.46
N TYR A 68 2.38 4.74 6.97
CA TYR A 68 1.30 4.01 7.65
C TYR A 68 0.53 3.13 6.66
N VAL A 69 0.21 3.66 5.46
CA VAL A 69 -0.46 2.90 4.40
C VAL A 69 0.34 1.64 4.03
N ILE A 70 1.65 1.77 3.89
CA ILE A 70 2.53 0.62 3.58
C ILE A 70 2.54 -0.38 4.74
N ALA A 71 2.64 0.10 5.98
CA ALA A 71 2.62 -0.75 7.18
C ALA A 71 1.32 -1.56 7.31
N ASP A 72 0.19 -0.91 7.10
CA ASP A 72 -1.15 -1.52 7.09
C ASP A 72 -1.25 -2.55 5.96
N TYR A 73 -0.83 -2.20 4.74
CA TYR A 73 -0.81 -3.13 3.61
C TYR A 73 0.01 -4.40 3.90
N VAL A 74 1.25 -4.26 4.37
CA VAL A 74 2.11 -5.44 4.63
C VAL A 74 1.57 -6.30 5.78
N THR A 75 0.87 -5.70 6.73
CA THR A 75 0.24 -6.41 7.85
C THR A 75 -0.91 -7.28 7.34
N GLU A 76 -1.80 -6.74 6.50
CA GLU A 76 -2.92 -7.51 5.99
C GLU A 76 -2.49 -8.60 5.02
N VAL A 77 -1.59 -8.31 4.08
CA VAL A 77 -1.13 -9.34 3.11
C VAL A 77 -0.30 -10.44 3.75
N GLN A 78 0.15 -10.27 5.01
CA GLN A 78 0.70 -11.37 5.80
C GLN A 78 -0.39 -12.36 6.22
N GLN A 79 -1.61 -11.88 6.47
CA GLN A 79 -2.73 -12.66 7.00
C GLN A 79 -3.65 -13.23 5.90
N VAL A 80 -3.58 -12.68 4.69
CA VAL A 80 -4.45 -13.10 3.58
C VAL A 80 -3.66 -13.47 2.34
N THR A 81 -4.17 -14.42 1.56
CA THR A 81 -3.64 -14.70 0.23
C THR A 81 -4.42 -13.88 -0.79
N LEU A 82 -3.82 -12.81 -1.31
CA LEU A 82 -4.45 -11.96 -2.33
C LEU A 82 -4.63 -12.69 -3.66
N LEU A 83 -5.79 -12.49 -4.29
CA LEU A 83 -6.01 -12.81 -5.69
C LEU A 83 -4.90 -12.27 -6.61
N PRO A 84 -4.36 -13.07 -7.55
CA PRO A 84 -3.30 -12.62 -8.45
C PRO A 84 -3.66 -11.36 -9.26
N ALA A 85 -4.91 -11.25 -9.72
CA ALA A 85 -5.39 -10.08 -10.48
C ALA A 85 -5.37 -8.80 -9.65
N VAL A 86 -5.83 -8.87 -8.39
CA VAL A 86 -5.83 -7.75 -7.45
C VAL A 86 -4.41 -7.38 -7.03
N LYS A 87 -3.57 -8.38 -6.75
CA LYS A 87 -2.15 -8.18 -6.43
C LYS A 87 -1.42 -7.43 -7.54
N LYS A 88 -1.72 -7.74 -8.81
CA LYS A 88 -1.10 -7.10 -9.97
C LYS A 88 -1.40 -5.59 -10.06
N ALA A 89 -2.56 -5.14 -9.57
CA ALA A 89 -2.91 -3.72 -9.50
C ALA A 89 -2.36 -3.03 -8.23
N LEU A 90 -2.42 -3.70 -7.07
CA LEU A 90 -2.01 -3.10 -5.80
C LEU A 90 -0.49 -2.96 -5.65
N VAL A 91 0.31 -3.93 -6.09
CA VAL A 91 1.77 -3.89 -5.90
C VAL A 91 2.42 -2.65 -6.55
N PRO A 92 2.11 -2.31 -7.82
CA PRO A 92 2.59 -1.06 -8.42
C PRO A 92 2.18 0.19 -7.61
N ALA A 93 0.93 0.25 -7.12
CA ALA A 93 0.45 1.38 -6.32
C ALA A 93 1.27 1.55 -5.03
N ILE A 94 1.62 0.45 -4.36
CA ILE A 94 2.47 0.46 -3.16
C ILE A 94 3.91 0.89 -3.50
N TYR A 95 4.44 0.53 -4.68
CA TYR A 95 5.75 1.00 -5.12
C TYR A 95 5.79 2.52 -5.37
N GLN A 96 4.71 3.10 -5.88
CA GLN A 96 4.61 4.55 -6.01
C GLN A 96 4.63 5.24 -4.63
N LEU A 97 3.95 4.68 -3.62
CA LEU A 97 4.02 5.18 -2.25
C LEU A 97 5.43 5.08 -1.65
N LEU A 98 6.15 4.00 -1.95
CA LEU A 98 7.55 3.83 -1.54
C LEU A 98 8.49 4.88 -2.17
N ASP A 99 8.14 5.41 -3.35
CA ASP A 99 8.95 6.44 -4.02
C ASP A 99 8.90 7.80 -3.32
N ILE A 100 7.76 8.09 -2.69
CA ILE A 100 7.58 9.33 -1.91
C ILE A 100 8.06 9.19 -0.46
N CYS A 101 8.32 7.97 0.02
CA CYS A 101 8.94 7.73 1.33
C CYS A 101 10.41 8.12 1.32
N ASP A 102 10.84 8.87 2.33
CA ASP A 102 12.25 9.16 2.57
C ASP A 102 12.96 8.01 3.34
N GLN A 103 14.26 8.14 3.56
CA GLN A 103 15.04 7.09 4.24
C GLN A 103 14.62 6.86 5.69
N HIS A 104 14.19 7.92 6.38
CA HIS A 104 13.71 7.82 7.76
C HIS A 104 12.38 7.06 7.80
N ALA A 105 11.46 7.37 6.89
CA ALA A 105 10.21 6.65 6.67
C ALA A 105 10.43 5.14 6.46
N VAL A 106 11.36 4.76 5.58
CA VAL A 106 11.71 3.35 5.33
C VAL A 106 12.37 2.68 6.55
N SER A 107 13.27 3.40 7.23
CA SER A 107 13.91 2.91 8.45
C SER A 107 12.90 2.66 9.57
N LEU A 108 11.90 3.53 9.69
CA LEU A 108 10.80 3.39 10.63
C LEU A 108 10.05 2.08 10.38
N LEU A 109 9.68 1.77 9.13
CA LEU A 109 9.02 0.50 8.76
C LEU A 109 9.84 -0.72 9.18
N HIS A 110 11.15 -0.71 8.95
CA HIS A 110 12.01 -1.81 9.41
C HIS A 110 12.08 -1.96 10.93
N THR A 111 11.75 -0.92 11.69
CA THR A 111 11.87 -0.90 13.15
C THR A 111 10.55 -1.22 13.84
N VAL A 112 9.45 -0.63 13.38
CA VAL A 112 8.13 -0.70 14.06
C VAL A 112 7.34 -1.96 13.72
N LEU A 113 7.60 -2.59 12.57
CA LEU A 113 6.88 -3.80 12.17
C LEU A 113 7.30 -5.00 13.02
N SER A 114 6.33 -5.83 13.42
CA SER A 114 6.57 -7.11 14.09
C SER A 114 7.38 -8.06 13.19
N GLN A 115 8.08 -9.03 13.78
CA GLN A 115 9.05 -9.86 13.04
C GLN A 115 8.49 -10.46 11.75
N GLY A 116 7.29 -11.05 11.79
CA GLY A 116 6.68 -11.67 10.61
C GLY A 116 6.28 -10.66 9.53
N VAL A 117 5.67 -9.53 9.91
CA VAL A 117 5.29 -8.46 8.97
C VAL A 117 6.54 -7.80 8.37
N ARG A 118 7.60 -7.69 9.16
CA ARG A 118 8.88 -7.12 8.74
C ARG A 118 9.53 -7.95 7.64
N ASP A 119 9.43 -9.28 7.69
CA ASP A 119 9.98 -10.15 6.66
C ASP A 119 9.19 -10.03 5.34
N VAL A 120 7.86 -9.88 5.40
CA VAL A 120 7.03 -9.51 4.24
C VAL A 120 7.46 -8.17 3.65
N PHE A 121 7.65 -7.15 4.49
CA PHE A 121 8.11 -5.84 4.04
C PHE A 121 9.52 -5.89 3.41
N LYS A 122 10.46 -6.66 3.97
CA LYS A 122 11.80 -6.82 3.38
C LYS A 122 11.74 -7.39 1.97
N MET A 123 10.90 -8.41 1.74
CA MET A 123 10.71 -8.99 0.41
C MET A 123 10.13 -7.96 -0.55
N LEU A 124 9.05 -7.28 -0.16
CA LEU A 124 8.43 -6.22 -0.96
C LEU A 124 9.41 -5.09 -1.31
N TYR A 125 10.22 -4.65 -0.34
CA TYR A 125 11.18 -3.57 -0.53
C TYR A 125 12.37 -3.98 -1.40
N ALA A 126 12.81 -5.24 -1.31
CA ALA A 126 13.81 -5.80 -2.22
C ALA A 126 13.30 -5.85 -3.66
N ASP A 127 12.06 -6.28 -3.87
CA ASP A 127 11.42 -6.30 -5.19
C ASP A 127 11.22 -4.89 -5.73
N TYR A 128 10.79 -3.93 -4.90
CA TYR A 128 10.74 -2.51 -5.26
C TYR A 128 12.11 -2.02 -5.75
N LYS A 129 13.18 -2.29 -5.00
CA LYS A 129 14.54 -1.88 -5.40
C LYS A 129 14.98 -2.50 -6.72
N LYS A 130 14.67 -3.78 -6.94
CA LYS A 130 15.12 -4.56 -8.11
C LYS A 130 14.33 -4.24 -9.38
N TYR A 131 13.02 -4.09 -9.28
CA TYR A 131 12.13 -4.03 -10.44
C TYR A 131 11.54 -2.65 -10.71
N HIS A 132 11.50 -1.77 -9.70
CA HIS A 132 10.85 -0.45 -9.83
C HIS A 132 11.85 0.71 -9.69
N LYS A 133 12.75 0.67 -8.70
CA LYS A 133 13.75 1.72 -8.48
C LYS A 133 15.01 1.56 -9.34
N TYR A 134 15.30 0.34 -9.78
CA TYR A 134 16.44 0.08 -10.65
C TYR A 134 16.16 0.59 -12.07
N THR A 135 16.39 1.87 -12.30
CA THR A 135 16.62 2.42 -13.63
C THR A 135 18.05 2.04 -14.00
N GLY A 136 18.21 1.02 -14.86
CA GLY A 136 19.53 0.54 -15.26
C GLY A 136 20.45 1.71 -15.63
N LYS A 137 21.59 1.81 -14.94
CA LYS A 137 22.72 2.57 -15.47
C LYS A 137 23.20 1.83 -16.71
N ILE A 138 22.94 2.41 -17.87
CA ILE A 138 23.71 2.18 -19.10
C ILE A 138 24.52 3.45 -19.31
#